data_AF-A0A3D8PX94-F1
#
_entry.id   AF-A0A3D8PX94-F1
#
_cell.length_a   1.000
_cell.length_b   1.000
_cell.length_c   1.000
_cell.angle_alpha   90.00
_cell.angle_beta   90.00
_cell.angle_gamma   90.00
#
_symmetry.space_group_name_H-M   'P 1'
#
loop_
_entity.id
_entity.type
_entity.pdbx_description
1 polymer ?
#
loop_
_entity_poly.entity_id
_entity_poly.type
_entity_poly.pdbx_seq_one_letter_code
_entity_poly.pdbx_strand_id
1 'polypeptide(L)'
;MSNIDEQIKREINTYLNKSINFSSDEKMKIQNAIHSKKRNNFMYYSIFSLTAVLSLLLFITLIQDEEVSYEMTPSPFSSKSGLEKELPDREREEVADLKEEKENQSEDGMDSEENEDQSQSDFKSEVTVTETETEEKESETEVVEKEEESKGTEGQHDTKEQKKEQSAVDEEPMNENEKTEEGQETPNENIGENDPLPNIDDESVFLNLMYKFNSMQDVVLADVDPNDYSEEAPGYKHKTLTSKEQVYALLSDYMSRGLAEYFWKERLAETEEGLFQIPMDKIPAWFVQSDPYQIKKINDETYQLMQTIESGMYGKLNLTFTMKKLEGKWLLTECSAN
;
A
#
# COMPACT_ATOMS: atom_id res chain seq x y z
N MET A 1 -9.27 4.14 -45.03
CA MET A 1 -8.92 3.30 -43.87
C MET A 1 -9.51 1.88 -43.91
N SER A 2 -10.46 1.54 -44.79
CA SER A 2 -11.09 0.20 -44.81
C SER A 2 -10.18 -0.95 -45.27
N ASN A 3 -9.29 -0.72 -46.25
CA ASN A 3 -8.51 -1.80 -46.85
C ASN A 3 -7.43 -2.39 -45.91
N ILE A 4 -6.83 -1.55 -45.06
CA ILE A 4 -5.83 -1.99 -44.07
C ILE A 4 -6.52 -2.81 -42.97
N ASP A 5 -7.67 -2.35 -42.49
CA ASP A 5 -8.47 -3.03 -41.48
C ASP A 5 -8.94 -4.42 -41.97
N GLU A 6 -9.32 -4.54 -43.23
CA GLU A 6 -9.68 -5.83 -43.83
C GLU A 6 -8.47 -6.76 -44.00
N GLN A 7 -7.31 -6.23 -44.37
CA GLN A 7 -6.10 -7.03 -44.50
C GLN A 7 -5.65 -7.58 -43.13
N ILE A 8 -5.64 -6.74 -42.08
CA ILE A 8 -5.30 -7.17 -40.72
C ILE A 8 -6.26 -8.24 -40.21
N LYS A 9 -7.58 -8.07 -40.42
CA LYS A 9 -8.58 -9.09 -40.04
C LYS A 9 -8.37 -10.41 -40.76
N ARG A 10 -7.99 -10.36 -42.05
CA ARG A 10 -7.72 -11.56 -42.84
C ARG A 10 -6.50 -12.30 -42.35
N GLU A 11 -5.41 -11.59 -42.06
CA GLU A 11 -4.18 -12.22 -41.56
C GLU A 11 -4.35 -12.79 -40.16
N ILE A 12 -5.03 -12.09 -39.25
CA ILE A 12 -5.36 -12.60 -37.91
C ILE A 12 -6.21 -13.87 -38.00
N ASN A 13 -7.26 -13.88 -38.81
CA ASN A 13 -8.09 -15.07 -38.99
C ASN A 13 -7.32 -16.24 -39.64
N THR A 14 -6.39 -15.94 -40.54
CA THR A 14 -5.54 -16.98 -41.16
C THR A 14 -4.57 -17.58 -40.14
N TYR A 15 -3.97 -16.75 -39.29
CA TYR A 15 -3.09 -17.20 -38.22
C TYR A 15 -3.85 -18.06 -37.21
N LEU A 16 -4.97 -17.56 -36.67
CA LEU A 16 -5.78 -18.26 -35.67
C LEU A 16 -6.27 -19.63 -36.15
N ASN A 17 -6.61 -19.79 -37.43
CA ASN A 17 -7.03 -21.08 -37.99
C ASN A 17 -5.87 -22.05 -38.26
N LYS A 18 -4.64 -21.56 -38.40
CA LYS A 18 -3.47 -22.38 -38.74
C LYS A 18 -2.72 -22.89 -37.51
N SER A 19 -2.66 -22.10 -36.44
CA SER A 19 -1.79 -22.40 -35.29
C SER A 19 -2.52 -22.93 -34.05
N ILE A 20 -3.85 -22.84 -33.99
CA ILE A 20 -4.59 -23.19 -32.76
C ILE A 20 -5.90 -23.94 -33.12
N ASN A 21 -6.04 -25.17 -32.64
CA ASN A 21 -7.29 -25.94 -32.73
C ASN A 21 -8.28 -25.44 -31.68
N PHE A 22 -8.93 -24.30 -31.95
CA PHE A 22 -10.04 -23.83 -31.13
C PHE A 22 -11.26 -24.74 -31.29
N SER A 23 -11.94 -25.00 -30.18
CA SER A 23 -13.28 -25.57 -30.22
C SER A 23 -14.25 -24.64 -30.96
N SER A 24 -15.33 -25.18 -31.53
CA SER A 24 -16.35 -24.38 -32.23
C SER A 24 -16.91 -23.25 -31.37
N ASP A 25 -17.01 -23.48 -30.05
CA ASP A 25 -17.54 -22.50 -29.10
C ASP A 25 -16.55 -21.34 -28.85
N GLU A 26 -15.25 -21.62 -28.78
CA GLU A 26 -14.21 -20.60 -28.65
C GLU A 26 -14.10 -19.75 -29.92
N LYS A 27 -14.19 -20.38 -31.11
CA LYS A 27 -14.23 -19.65 -32.38
C LYS A 27 -15.40 -18.67 -32.42
N MET A 28 -16.58 -19.10 -31.94
CA MET A 28 -17.77 -18.26 -31.89
C MET A 28 -17.61 -17.11 -30.88
N LYS A 29 -17.01 -17.35 -29.70
CA LYS A 29 -16.72 -16.30 -28.71
C LYS A 29 -15.73 -15.26 -29.23
N ILE A 30 -14.65 -15.69 -29.90
CA ILE A 30 -13.64 -14.79 -30.48
C ILE A 30 -14.24 -13.98 -31.63
N GLN A 31 -15.02 -14.61 -32.52
CA GLN A 31 -15.71 -13.87 -33.58
C GLN A 31 -16.70 -12.86 -33.02
N ASN A 32 -17.48 -13.23 -32.00
CA ASN A 32 -18.39 -12.31 -31.34
C ASN A 32 -17.65 -11.17 -30.65
N ALA A 33 -16.50 -11.40 -30.03
CA ALA A 33 -15.67 -10.36 -29.42
C ALA A 33 -15.06 -9.40 -30.46
N ILE A 34 -14.64 -9.91 -31.62
CA ILE A 34 -14.14 -9.09 -32.74
C ILE A 34 -15.26 -8.22 -33.33
N HIS A 35 -16.49 -8.74 -33.39
CA HIS A 35 -17.65 -8.01 -33.92
C HIS A 35 -18.33 -7.08 -32.90
N SER A 36 -18.32 -7.41 -31.60
CA SER A 36 -18.98 -6.62 -30.55
C SER A 36 -18.18 -5.38 -30.13
N LYS A 37 -16.86 -5.35 -30.36
CA LYS A 37 -15.98 -4.26 -29.91
C LYS A 37 -16.03 -2.98 -30.78
N LYS A 38 -16.87 -2.90 -31.82
CA LYS A 38 -16.99 -1.71 -32.69
C LYS A 38 -18.44 -1.24 -32.85
N ARG A 39 -19.02 -0.69 -31.79
CA ARG A 39 -20.07 0.34 -31.85
C ARG A 39 -20.22 0.97 -30.45
N ASN A 40 -19.56 2.11 -30.21
CA ASN A 40 -20.23 3.30 -29.64
C ASN A 40 -19.34 4.50 -29.26
N ASN A 41 -18.00 4.44 -29.22
CA ASN A 41 -17.24 5.63 -28.76
C ASN A 41 -16.51 6.42 -29.86
N PHE A 42 -16.28 5.85 -31.04
CA PHE A 42 -15.47 6.53 -32.08
C PHE A 42 -16.17 7.75 -32.72
N MET A 43 -17.51 7.77 -32.77
CA MET A 43 -18.24 8.88 -33.39
C MET A 43 -18.20 10.16 -32.53
N TYR A 44 -18.10 10.04 -31.20
CA TYR A 44 -18.03 11.19 -30.30
C TYR A 44 -16.68 11.91 -30.37
N TYR A 45 -15.57 11.18 -30.42
CA TYR A 45 -14.24 11.81 -30.52
C TYR A 45 -14.04 12.57 -31.84
N SER A 46 -14.67 12.12 -32.93
CA SER A 46 -14.63 12.84 -34.22
C SER A 46 -15.38 14.17 -34.17
N ILE A 47 -16.52 14.23 -33.46
CA ILE A 47 -17.32 15.47 -33.37
C ILE A 47 -16.62 16.46 -32.43
N PHE A 48 -16.12 16.00 -31.28
CA PHE A 48 -15.40 16.86 -30.32
C PHE A 48 -14.11 17.47 -30.90
N SER A 49 -13.35 16.70 -31.70
CA SER A 49 -12.17 17.20 -32.39
C SER A 49 -12.51 18.31 -33.39
N LEU A 50 -13.59 18.14 -34.17
CA LEU A 50 -14.00 19.12 -35.17
C LEU A 50 -14.51 20.42 -34.51
N THR A 51 -15.27 20.31 -33.41
CA THR A 51 -15.75 21.48 -32.65
C THR A 51 -14.62 22.25 -31.98
N ALA A 52 -13.58 21.56 -31.48
CA ALA A 52 -12.43 22.21 -30.86
C ALA A 52 -11.64 23.05 -31.89
N VAL A 53 -11.43 22.51 -33.10
CA VAL A 53 -10.76 23.25 -34.19
C VAL A 53 -11.59 24.46 -34.65
N LEU A 54 -12.91 24.30 -34.79
CA LEU A 54 -13.81 25.40 -35.12
C LEU A 54 -13.82 26.50 -34.03
N SER A 55 -13.82 26.12 -32.75
CA SER A 55 -13.74 27.07 -31.64
C SER A 55 -12.41 27.83 -31.64
N LEU A 56 -11.29 27.16 -31.94
CA LEU A 56 -9.98 27.81 -32.03
C LEU A 56 -9.94 28.83 -33.18
N LEU A 57 -10.50 28.48 -34.35
CA LEU A 57 -10.57 29.38 -35.50
C LEU A 57 -11.43 30.61 -35.20
N LEU A 58 -12.57 30.45 -34.52
CA LEU A 58 -13.39 31.58 -34.07
C LEU A 58 -12.67 32.46 -33.05
N PHE A 59 -11.88 31.87 -32.16
CA PHE A 59 -11.09 32.62 -31.18
C PHE A 59 -9.99 33.45 -31.85
N ILE A 60 -9.32 32.91 -32.87
CA ILE A 60 -8.32 33.65 -33.64
C ILE A 60 -8.96 34.84 -34.37
N THR A 61 -10.17 34.68 -34.94
CA THR A 61 -10.85 35.80 -35.60
C THR A 61 -11.25 36.91 -34.63
N LEU A 62 -11.57 36.58 -33.37
CA LEU A 62 -11.88 37.59 -32.35
C LEU A 62 -10.67 38.42 -31.92
N ILE A 63 -9.46 37.84 -31.95
CA ILE A 63 -8.23 38.55 -31.58
C ILE A 63 -7.77 39.52 -32.67
N GLN A 64 -8.13 39.29 -33.95
CA GLN A 64 -7.64 40.12 -35.06
C GLN A 64 -8.34 41.49 -35.16
N ASP A 65 -9.52 41.68 -34.57
CA ASP A 65 -10.24 42.96 -34.59
C ASP A 65 -9.81 43.92 -33.48
N GLU A 66 -8.99 43.46 -32.52
CA GLU A 66 -8.42 44.33 -31.50
C GLU A 66 -7.07 44.87 -31.99
N GLU A 67 -7.10 45.94 -32.81
CA GLU A 67 -5.96 46.84 -32.96
C GLU A 67 -5.67 47.49 -31.60
N VAL A 68 -5.04 46.73 -30.70
CA VAL A 68 -4.51 47.24 -29.45
C VAL A 68 -3.34 48.13 -29.83
N SER A 69 -3.61 49.43 -29.91
CA SER A 69 -2.57 50.46 -29.94
C SER A 69 -1.84 50.40 -28.61
N TYR A 70 -0.79 49.58 -28.54
CA TYR A 70 0.13 49.56 -27.41
C TYR A 70 0.90 50.89 -27.41
N GLU A 71 0.33 51.92 -26.78
CA GLU A 71 1.10 53.05 -26.31
C GLU A 71 2.10 52.52 -25.28
N MET A 72 3.37 52.38 -25.71
CA MET A 72 4.48 52.06 -24.84
C MET A 72 4.61 53.16 -23.78
N THR A 73 3.99 52.97 -22.62
CA THR A 73 4.34 53.75 -21.44
C THR A 73 5.77 53.37 -21.04
N PRO A 74 6.70 54.34 -20.91
CA PRO A 74 8.08 54.05 -20.57
C PRO A 74 8.16 53.36 -19.20
N SER A 75 8.92 52.25 -19.18
CA SER A 75 9.19 51.44 -18.01
C SER A 75 9.60 52.29 -16.79
N PRO A 76 8.96 52.12 -15.61
CA PRO A 76 9.30 52.89 -14.42
C PRO A 76 10.55 52.35 -13.68
N PHE A 77 11.20 51.29 -14.17
CA PHE A 77 12.37 50.69 -13.51
C PHE A 77 13.64 50.84 -14.33
N SER A 78 14.15 52.07 -14.38
CA SER A 78 15.57 52.34 -14.67
C SER A 78 16.08 53.48 -13.80
N SER A 79 16.04 53.30 -12.48
CA SER A 79 16.81 54.09 -11.54
C SER A 79 17.97 53.26 -11.00
N LYS A 80 19.12 53.51 -11.60
CA LYS A 80 20.46 53.14 -11.14
C LYS A 80 20.74 53.94 -9.87
N SER A 81 20.48 53.38 -8.69
CA SER A 81 20.90 53.99 -7.41
C SER A 81 22.08 53.20 -6.84
N GLY A 82 23.27 53.77 -7.00
CA GLY A 82 24.38 53.48 -6.10
C GLY A 82 24.01 53.99 -4.71
N LEU A 83 24.11 53.12 -3.71
CA LEU A 83 24.11 53.51 -2.32
C LEU A 83 25.18 52.64 -1.64
N GLU A 84 26.34 53.25 -1.42
CA GLU A 84 27.33 52.79 -0.45
C GLU A 84 26.62 52.55 0.90
N LYS A 85 26.70 51.33 1.40
CA LYS A 85 26.48 51.07 2.82
C LYS A 85 27.84 50.98 3.48
N GLU A 86 28.16 52.01 4.26
CA GLU A 86 29.21 51.97 5.28
C GLU A 86 28.89 50.85 6.27
N LEU A 87 29.88 49.99 6.51
CA LEU A 87 29.91 49.01 7.59
C LEU A 87 30.35 49.72 8.88
N PRO A 88 29.71 49.47 10.04
CA PRO A 88 30.25 49.93 11.31
C PRO A 88 31.45 49.08 11.74
N ASP A 89 32.53 49.78 12.05
CA ASP A 89 33.72 49.28 12.74
C ASP A 89 33.33 48.46 13.97
N ARG A 90 33.77 47.19 14.00
CA ARG A 90 33.87 46.44 15.26
C ARG A 90 35.29 45.96 15.42
N GLU A 91 35.84 46.42 16.54
CA GLU A 91 37.22 46.37 16.97
C GLU A 91 37.85 44.98 16.82
N ARG A 92 39.00 45.01 16.16
CA ARG A 92 39.93 43.91 15.98
C ARG A 92 40.98 44.06 17.07
N GLU A 93 40.85 43.30 18.15
CA GLU A 93 41.92 43.16 19.13
C GLU A 93 42.94 42.14 18.63
N GLU A 94 44.19 42.57 18.68
CA GLU A 94 45.42 41.87 18.39
C GLU A 94 45.52 40.56 19.19
N VAL A 95 46.01 39.48 18.58
CA VAL A 95 47.33 38.95 18.96
C VAL A 95 47.97 38.27 17.74
N ALA A 96 49.19 38.70 17.43
CA ALA A 96 50.20 37.98 16.66
C ALA A 96 50.59 36.68 17.40
N ASP A 97 51.34 35.70 16.90
CA ASP A 97 52.60 35.80 16.18
C ASP A 97 53.11 34.36 15.92
N LEU A 98 53.77 34.14 14.77
CA LEU A 98 54.89 33.19 14.52
C LEU A 98 54.58 31.68 14.61
N LYS A 99 55.20 30.73 13.88
CA LYS A 99 56.19 30.60 12.79
C LYS A 99 56.14 29.08 12.46
N GLU A 100 56.05 28.65 11.20
CA GLU A 100 57.18 28.26 10.34
C GLU A 100 58.10 27.15 10.92
N GLU A 101 57.96 25.91 10.40
CA GLU A 101 59.01 24.90 10.07
C GLU A 101 58.30 23.56 9.75
N LYS A 102 58.31 23.04 8.52
CA LYS A 102 59.32 22.22 7.82
C LYS A 102 59.55 20.80 8.37
N GLU A 103 59.65 19.89 7.40
CA GLU A 103 60.36 18.60 7.36
C GLU A 103 59.68 17.30 7.81
N ASN A 104 59.42 16.46 6.79
CA ASN A 104 60.03 15.15 6.49
C ASN A 104 59.94 13.97 7.48
N GLN A 105 59.90 12.78 6.83
CA GLN A 105 60.19 11.42 7.35
C GLN A 105 59.10 10.79 8.23
N SER A 106 58.82 9.50 8.21
CA SER A 106 59.28 8.33 7.43
C SER A 106 58.42 7.13 7.87
N GLU A 107 58.35 6.13 7.01
CA GLU A 107 58.35 4.67 7.25
C GLU A 107 57.79 4.05 8.56
N ASP A 108 57.06 2.97 8.30
CA ASP A 108 57.08 1.68 9.01
C ASP A 108 56.72 1.61 10.50
N GLY A 109 55.57 0.95 10.72
CA GLY A 109 55.61 -0.42 11.22
C GLY A 109 55.59 -0.64 12.73
N MET A 110 55.21 -1.87 13.07
CA MET A 110 55.24 -2.55 14.38
C MET A 110 54.04 -2.38 15.31
N ASP A 111 53.20 -3.42 15.25
CA ASP A 111 52.88 -4.34 16.36
C ASP A 111 53.36 -3.95 17.76
N SER A 112 52.42 -3.94 18.72
CA SER A 112 52.52 -4.52 20.07
C SER A 112 51.26 -4.11 20.85
N GLU A 113 50.40 -5.07 21.20
CA GLU A 113 50.31 -5.66 22.56
C GLU A 113 49.28 -4.95 23.46
N GLU A 114 48.40 -5.81 24.00
CA GLU A 114 47.88 -5.80 25.37
C GLU A 114 47.72 -4.45 26.09
N ASN A 115 46.47 -4.16 26.45
CA ASN A 115 46.23 -3.89 27.86
C ASN A 115 44.84 -4.33 28.34
N GLU A 116 44.90 -4.91 29.52
CA GLU A 116 43.85 -5.45 30.35
C GLU A 116 42.84 -4.39 30.80
N ASP A 117 41.59 -4.86 30.91
CA ASP A 117 40.76 -4.81 32.13
C ASP A 117 40.73 -3.50 32.95
N GLN A 118 39.55 -2.87 33.03
CA GLN A 118 38.83 -2.73 34.30
C GLN A 118 37.50 -1.95 34.18
N SER A 119 36.53 -2.45 34.95
CA SER A 119 35.55 -1.68 35.75
C SER A 119 34.35 -1.08 35.01
N GLN A 120 33.21 -1.79 35.01
CA GLN A 120 32.10 -1.60 35.96
C GLN A 120 31.40 -0.23 35.90
N SER A 121 30.16 -0.23 35.41
CA SER A 121 29.07 0.52 36.05
C SER A 121 27.72 -0.13 35.72
N ASP A 122 27.13 -0.71 36.75
CA ASP A 122 25.77 -1.24 36.79
C ASP A 122 24.74 -0.09 36.70
N PHE A 123 23.80 -0.18 35.76
CA PHE A 123 22.56 0.59 35.81
C PHE A 123 21.38 -0.33 35.49
N LYS A 124 20.86 -0.97 36.54
CA LYS A 124 19.68 -1.84 36.49
C LYS A 124 18.45 -0.97 36.79
N SER A 125 17.73 -0.56 35.74
CA SER A 125 16.43 0.09 35.88
C SER A 125 15.34 -0.96 36.07
N GLU A 126 14.84 -1.04 37.29
CA GLU A 126 13.71 -1.84 37.72
C GLU A 126 12.41 -1.15 37.26
N VAL A 127 11.65 -1.80 36.37
CA VAL A 127 10.34 -1.32 35.90
C VAL A 127 9.27 -2.07 36.69
N THR A 128 8.62 -1.35 37.60
CA THR A 128 7.47 -1.78 38.39
C THR A 128 6.20 -1.74 37.54
N VAL A 129 5.60 -2.90 37.30
CA VAL A 129 4.25 -3.03 36.72
C VAL A 129 3.25 -3.04 37.88
N THR A 130 2.42 -2.00 37.98
CA THR A 130 1.30 -1.92 38.91
C THR A 130 0.08 -2.61 38.30
N GLU A 131 -0.25 -3.79 38.83
CA GLU A 131 -1.57 -4.42 38.69
C GLU A 131 -2.62 -3.56 39.42
N THR A 132 -3.73 -3.29 38.74
CA THR A 132 -4.89 -2.59 39.34
C THR A 132 -5.98 -3.63 39.58
N GLU A 133 -6.15 -3.98 40.85
CA GLU A 133 -7.26 -4.76 41.37
C GLU A 133 -8.57 -3.99 41.17
N THR A 134 -9.59 -4.66 40.62
CA THR A 134 -10.96 -4.17 40.57
C THR A 134 -11.73 -4.88 41.68
N GLU A 135 -12.02 -4.15 42.77
CA GLU A 135 -12.87 -4.59 43.86
C GLU A 135 -14.35 -4.54 43.45
N GLU A 136 -15.02 -5.70 43.50
CA GLU A 136 -16.47 -5.80 43.66
C GLU A 136 -16.86 -5.38 45.08
N LYS A 137 -17.88 -4.53 45.20
CA LYS A 137 -18.62 -4.37 46.46
C LYS A 137 -20.10 -4.17 46.19
N GLU A 138 -20.85 -5.20 46.53
CA GLU A 138 -22.29 -5.14 46.79
C GLU A 138 -22.59 -4.26 48.01
N SER A 139 -23.69 -3.49 47.98
CA SER A 139 -24.71 -3.51 49.04
C SER A 139 -25.91 -2.59 48.75
N GLU A 140 -27.09 -3.19 48.88
CA GLU A 140 -28.33 -2.65 49.51
C GLU A 140 -29.25 -1.67 48.75
N THR A 141 -30.28 -2.28 48.16
CA THR A 141 -31.73 -2.05 48.30
C THR A 141 -32.22 -0.85 49.13
N GLU A 142 -33.06 0.00 48.52
CA GLU A 142 -34.24 0.56 49.20
C GLU A 142 -35.46 0.59 48.25
N VAL A 143 -36.60 0.26 48.84
CA VAL A 143 -37.92 -0.08 48.27
C VAL A 143 -38.76 1.18 48.11
N VAL A 144 -39.45 1.37 46.97
CA VAL A 144 -40.76 2.04 46.94
C VAL A 144 -41.67 1.39 45.88
N GLU A 145 -42.82 0.92 46.38
CA GLU A 145 -43.97 0.33 45.69
C GLU A 145 -44.73 1.30 44.75
N LYS A 146 -45.27 0.77 43.65
CA LYS A 146 -46.71 0.79 43.28
C LYS A 146 -46.90 0.13 41.91
N GLU A 147 -47.46 -1.08 41.86
CA GLU A 147 -48.88 -1.36 41.56
C GLU A 147 -49.32 -0.81 40.18
N GLU A 148 -49.43 -1.68 39.16
CA GLU A 148 -50.73 -2.26 38.74
C GLU A 148 -50.59 -3.23 37.55
N GLU A 149 -51.04 -4.46 37.80
CA GLU A 149 -51.91 -5.29 36.95
C GLU A 149 -51.54 -5.81 35.54
N SER A 150 -51.42 -7.15 35.50
CA SER A 150 -52.06 -8.09 34.54
C SER A 150 -51.46 -8.16 33.12
N LYS A 151 -51.14 -9.32 32.52
CA LYS A 151 -51.72 -10.68 32.63
C LYS A 151 -50.82 -11.67 31.87
N GLY A 152 -50.77 -12.91 32.38
CA GLY A 152 -50.35 -14.22 31.81
C GLY A 152 -49.58 -14.30 30.48
N THR A 153 -48.65 -15.25 30.30
CA THR A 153 -48.96 -16.68 30.32
C THR A 153 -47.68 -17.53 30.43
N GLU A 154 -47.87 -18.70 31.04
CA GLU A 154 -47.01 -19.85 31.36
C GLU A 154 -45.89 -20.24 30.37
N GLY A 155 -44.81 -20.76 30.96
CA GLY A 155 -43.76 -21.52 30.28
C GLY A 155 -42.70 -22.04 31.25
N GLN A 156 -43.04 -23.07 32.03
CA GLN A 156 -42.11 -23.82 32.89
C GLN A 156 -41.04 -24.54 32.05
N HIS A 157 -39.78 -24.41 32.43
CA HIS A 157 -38.81 -25.48 32.24
C HIS A 157 -37.77 -25.50 33.38
N ASP A 158 -37.87 -26.53 34.21
CA ASP A 158 -36.89 -26.91 35.22
C ASP A 158 -35.53 -27.23 34.57
N THR A 159 -34.43 -26.75 35.17
CA THR A 159 -33.14 -27.47 35.12
C THR A 159 -32.39 -27.27 36.43
N LYS A 160 -32.14 -28.40 37.09
CA LYS A 160 -31.48 -28.55 38.39
C LYS A 160 -30.01 -28.18 38.34
N GLU A 161 -29.59 -27.50 39.40
CA GLU A 161 -28.22 -27.46 39.92
C GLU A 161 -27.66 -28.86 40.18
N GLN A 162 -26.41 -29.09 39.78
CA GLN A 162 -25.53 -30.07 40.42
C GLN A 162 -24.15 -29.45 40.68
N LYS A 163 -23.90 -29.30 41.97
CA LYS A 163 -22.67 -28.95 42.66
C LYS A 163 -21.73 -30.16 42.69
N LYS A 164 -20.45 -30.01 42.32
CA LYS A 164 -19.39 -30.99 42.55
C LYS A 164 -18.02 -30.29 42.61
N GLU A 165 -17.54 -30.04 43.83
CA GLU A 165 -16.37 -30.68 44.47
C GLU A 165 -15.02 -30.35 43.82
N GLN A 166 -14.30 -29.50 44.54
CA GLN A 166 -12.86 -29.24 44.44
C GLN A 166 -12.05 -30.50 44.76
N SER A 167 -11.00 -30.74 43.99
CA SER A 167 -9.87 -31.57 44.41
C SER A 167 -8.58 -30.85 44.06
N ALA A 168 -7.74 -30.70 45.07
CA ALA A 168 -6.40 -30.12 45.00
C ALA A 168 -5.43 -31.13 44.40
N VAL A 169 -4.58 -30.67 43.47
CA VAL A 169 -3.41 -31.41 43.00
C VAL A 169 -2.21 -30.46 43.06
N ASP A 170 -1.26 -30.84 43.91
CA ASP A 170 0.13 -30.36 43.96
C ASP A 170 0.80 -30.55 42.59
N GLU A 171 1.45 -29.50 42.08
CA GLU A 171 2.49 -29.64 41.06
C GLU A 171 3.77 -28.93 41.52
N GLU A 172 4.84 -29.72 41.58
CA GLU A 172 6.21 -29.29 41.84
C GLU A 172 6.80 -28.46 40.67
N PRO A 173 7.78 -27.58 40.93
CA PRO A 173 8.43 -26.80 39.88
C PRO A 173 9.53 -27.62 39.17
N MET A 174 9.33 -27.94 37.89
CA MET A 174 10.42 -28.38 37.01
C MET A 174 11.08 -27.17 36.32
N ASN A 175 12.33 -27.02 36.71
CA ASN A 175 13.42 -26.28 36.10
C ASN A 175 13.71 -26.83 34.69
N GLU A 176 13.60 -26.01 33.64
CA GLU A 176 14.27 -26.28 32.38
C GLU A 176 14.73 -24.98 31.70
N ASN A 177 16.00 -25.02 31.34
CA ASN A 177 16.88 -23.92 30.98
C ASN A 177 17.06 -23.97 29.45
N GLU A 178 16.26 -23.22 28.70
CA GLU A 178 16.42 -23.10 27.25
C GLU A 178 17.23 -21.87 26.87
N LYS A 179 18.52 -22.14 26.63
CA LYS A 179 19.50 -21.30 25.97
C LYS A 179 19.04 -21.05 24.52
N THR A 180 18.52 -19.85 24.26
CA THR A 180 18.23 -19.37 22.89
C THR A 180 19.53 -18.88 22.25
N GLU A 181 19.96 -19.55 21.18
CA GLU A 181 21.07 -19.12 20.32
C GLU A 181 20.59 -18.02 19.37
N GLU A 182 21.08 -16.80 19.58
CA GLU A 182 21.00 -15.72 18.59
C GLU A 182 22.00 -16.00 17.45
N GLY A 183 21.53 -16.69 16.42
CA GLY A 183 22.20 -16.77 15.13
C GLY A 183 21.72 -15.63 14.21
N GLN A 184 22.46 -14.52 14.18
CA GLN A 184 22.37 -13.56 13.09
C GLN A 184 23.01 -14.17 11.83
N GLU A 185 22.21 -14.86 11.01
CA GLU A 185 22.58 -15.14 9.63
C GLU A 185 22.10 -14.00 8.73
N THR A 186 23.05 -13.24 8.19
CA THR A 186 22.83 -12.40 7.03
C THR A 186 22.76 -13.29 5.79
N PRO A 187 21.66 -13.30 5.01
CA PRO A 187 21.62 -14.05 3.76
C PRO A 187 22.44 -13.31 2.71
N ASN A 188 23.67 -13.77 2.52
CA ASN A 188 24.45 -13.44 1.33
C ASN A 188 23.91 -14.28 0.16
N GLU A 189 22.87 -13.78 -0.52
CA GLU A 189 22.32 -14.39 -1.73
C GLU A 189 23.31 -14.27 -2.88
N ASN A 190 24.17 -15.27 -2.99
CA ASN A 190 24.80 -15.62 -4.25
C ASN A 190 23.74 -16.34 -5.10
N ILE A 191 22.95 -15.55 -5.84
CA ILE A 191 21.89 -16.03 -6.74
C ILE A 191 22.54 -16.88 -7.83
N GLY A 192 22.45 -18.20 -7.67
CA GLY A 192 22.90 -19.18 -8.65
C GLY A 192 22.08 -19.04 -9.94
N GLU A 193 22.77 -18.66 -11.01
CA GLU A 193 22.24 -18.32 -12.33
C GLU A 193 21.60 -19.50 -13.11
N ASN A 194 21.18 -20.59 -12.45
CA ASN A 194 20.77 -21.84 -13.12
C ASN A 194 19.48 -22.48 -12.58
N ASP A 195 18.67 -21.77 -11.79
CA ASP A 195 17.36 -22.32 -11.42
C ASP A 195 16.44 -22.38 -12.66
N PRO A 196 15.78 -23.53 -12.91
CA PRO A 196 14.90 -23.69 -14.06
C PRO A 196 13.79 -22.66 -14.01
N LEU A 197 13.64 -21.90 -15.10
CA LEU A 197 12.58 -20.90 -15.28
C LEU A 197 11.21 -21.51 -14.92
N PRO A 198 10.34 -20.74 -14.26
CA PRO A 198 9.01 -21.20 -13.89
C PRO A 198 8.23 -21.67 -15.13
N ASN A 199 7.31 -22.63 -14.94
CA ASN A 199 6.44 -23.07 -16.03
C ASN A 199 5.65 -21.86 -16.54
N ILE A 200 5.67 -21.64 -17.85
CA ILE A 200 5.02 -20.49 -18.54
C ILE A 200 3.54 -20.37 -18.15
N ASP A 201 2.90 -21.48 -17.81
CA ASP A 201 1.51 -21.51 -17.34
C ASP A 201 1.30 -20.69 -16.06
N ASP A 202 2.27 -20.67 -15.13
CA ASP A 202 2.16 -20.00 -13.83
C ASP A 202 2.30 -18.47 -13.95
N GLU A 203 3.10 -17.96 -14.90
CA GLU A 203 3.34 -16.53 -15.07
C GLU A 203 2.04 -15.77 -15.35
N SER A 204 1.20 -16.30 -16.24
CA SER A 204 -0.08 -15.69 -16.59
C SER A 204 -1.03 -15.58 -15.38
N VAL A 205 -0.97 -16.57 -14.48
CA VAL A 205 -1.74 -16.59 -13.23
C VAL A 205 -1.25 -15.49 -12.29
N PHE A 206 0.06 -15.36 -12.11
CA PHE A 206 0.63 -14.35 -11.21
C PHE A 206 0.40 -12.93 -11.73
N LEU A 207 0.52 -12.70 -13.04
CA LEU A 207 0.15 -11.42 -13.63
C LEU A 207 -1.34 -11.12 -13.46
N ASN A 208 -2.23 -12.12 -13.52
CA ASN A 208 -3.64 -11.92 -13.21
C ASN A 208 -3.87 -11.46 -11.76
N LEU A 209 -3.15 -12.03 -10.80
CA LEU A 209 -3.19 -11.57 -9.41
C LEU A 209 -2.70 -10.13 -9.29
N MET A 210 -1.63 -9.75 -9.99
CA MET A 210 -1.13 -8.37 -10.01
C MET A 210 -2.14 -7.37 -10.59
N TYR A 211 -2.86 -7.73 -11.65
CA TYR A 211 -3.92 -6.86 -12.17
C TYR A 211 -5.05 -6.65 -11.15
N LYS A 212 -5.48 -7.72 -10.47
CA LYS A 212 -6.51 -7.61 -9.43
C LYS A 212 -6.02 -6.82 -8.23
N PHE A 213 -4.76 -6.99 -7.84
CA PHE A 213 -4.10 -6.18 -6.82
C PHE A 213 -4.15 -4.70 -7.19
N ASN A 214 -3.73 -4.35 -8.42
CA ASN A 214 -3.75 -2.98 -8.92
C ASN A 214 -5.15 -2.40 -9.13
N SER A 215 -6.21 -3.20 -9.06
CA SER A 215 -7.59 -2.72 -9.13
C SER A 215 -8.31 -2.78 -7.79
N MET A 216 -7.65 -3.21 -6.71
CA MET A 216 -8.32 -3.38 -5.41
C MET A 216 -8.90 -2.06 -4.88
N GLN A 217 -8.18 -0.95 -5.09
CA GLN A 217 -8.65 0.35 -4.64
C GLN A 217 -9.89 0.78 -5.40
N ASP A 218 -9.92 0.62 -6.72
CA ASP A 218 -11.09 0.93 -7.54
C ASP A 218 -12.29 0.09 -7.12
N VAL A 219 -12.09 -1.19 -6.82
CA VAL A 219 -13.13 -2.12 -6.38
C VAL A 219 -13.76 -1.67 -5.06
N VAL A 220 -12.95 -1.31 -4.07
CA VAL A 220 -13.45 -0.87 -2.75
C VAL A 220 -14.06 0.54 -2.82
N LEU A 221 -13.39 1.47 -3.52
CA LEU A 221 -13.85 2.86 -3.65
C LEU A 221 -15.10 3.01 -4.52
N ALA A 222 -15.40 2.06 -5.40
CA ALA A 222 -16.65 2.07 -6.17
C ALA A 222 -17.89 2.08 -5.26
N ASP A 223 -17.79 1.53 -4.05
CA ASP A 223 -18.87 1.52 -3.07
C ASP A 223 -18.93 2.79 -2.20
N VAL A 224 -17.98 3.72 -2.29
CA VAL A 224 -17.99 4.95 -1.49
C VAL A 224 -18.99 5.97 -2.05
N ASP A 225 -19.73 6.67 -1.18
CA ASP A 225 -20.52 7.85 -1.53
C ASP A 225 -19.69 9.13 -1.29
N PRO A 226 -19.28 9.84 -2.36
CA PRO A 226 -18.48 11.04 -2.21
C PRO A 226 -19.23 12.22 -1.59
N ASN A 227 -20.55 12.13 -1.42
CA ASN A 227 -21.37 13.19 -0.82
C ASN A 227 -21.70 12.95 0.66
N ASP A 228 -21.33 11.79 1.21
CA ASP A 228 -21.64 11.39 2.58
C ASP A 228 -20.36 11.34 3.42
N TYR A 229 -19.83 12.52 3.73
CA TYR A 229 -18.66 12.69 4.59
C TYR A 229 -19.08 12.87 6.05
N SER A 230 -18.49 12.09 6.97
CA SER A 230 -18.68 12.22 8.41
C SER A 230 -17.44 12.80 9.08
N GLU A 231 -17.62 13.80 9.95
CA GLU A 231 -16.57 14.32 10.81
C GLU A 231 -16.38 13.45 12.07
N GLU A 232 -17.43 12.78 12.54
CA GLU A 232 -17.39 11.89 13.72
C GLU A 232 -16.64 10.59 13.41
N ALA A 233 -16.84 10.06 12.21
CA ALA A 233 -16.11 8.93 11.65
C ALA A 233 -15.33 9.42 10.42
N PRO A 234 -14.10 9.96 10.59
CA PRO A 234 -13.45 10.80 9.58
C PRO A 234 -13.30 10.07 8.24
N GLY A 235 -14.19 10.35 7.29
CA GLY A 235 -14.21 9.64 6.03
C GLY A 235 -15.55 9.68 5.29
N TYR A 236 -15.57 9.00 4.15
CA TYR A 236 -16.74 8.90 3.28
C TYR A 236 -17.45 7.57 3.48
N LYS A 237 -18.77 7.60 3.64
CA LYS A 237 -19.55 6.40 3.91
C LYS A 237 -19.59 5.45 2.71
N HIS A 238 -19.53 4.16 2.98
CA HIS A 238 -19.81 3.11 2.01
C HIS A 238 -21.33 2.95 1.80
N LYS A 239 -21.75 2.76 0.55
CA LYS A 239 -23.16 2.66 0.12
C LYS A 239 -23.76 1.32 0.51
N THR A 240 -23.00 0.23 0.38
CA THR A 240 -23.48 -1.13 0.60
C THR A 240 -22.65 -1.92 1.61
N LEU A 241 -21.37 -1.59 1.76
CA LEU A 241 -20.49 -2.23 2.72
C LEU A 241 -20.69 -1.64 4.12
N THR A 242 -20.91 -2.50 5.10
CA THR A 242 -21.22 -2.13 6.49
C THR A 242 -20.13 -2.53 7.48
N SER A 243 -19.18 -3.39 7.09
CA SER A 243 -18.09 -3.85 7.97
C SER A 243 -16.77 -4.07 7.24
N LYS A 244 -15.65 -4.00 7.98
CA LYS A 244 -14.32 -4.31 7.43
C LYS A 244 -14.25 -5.73 6.88
N GLU A 245 -14.92 -6.66 7.54
CA GLU A 245 -15.04 -8.07 7.13
C GLU A 245 -15.58 -8.23 5.71
N GLN A 246 -16.56 -7.42 5.30
CA GLN A 246 -17.09 -7.47 3.95
C GLN A 246 -16.08 -6.99 2.91
N VAL A 247 -15.25 -5.99 3.24
CA VAL A 247 -14.13 -5.58 2.38
C VAL A 247 -13.11 -6.71 2.26
N TYR A 248 -12.74 -7.37 3.37
CA TYR A 248 -11.78 -8.48 3.31
C TYR A 248 -12.31 -9.66 2.49
N ALA A 249 -13.61 -9.97 2.62
CA ALA A 249 -14.27 -10.99 1.82
C ALA A 249 -14.34 -10.61 0.33
N LEU A 250 -14.52 -9.32 0.00
CA LEU A 250 -14.51 -8.84 -1.38
C LEU A 250 -13.16 -9.09 -2.08
N LEU A 251 -12.06 -9.08 -1.32
CA LEU A 251 -10.70 -9.25 -1.82
C LEU A 251 -10.16 -10.69 -1.71
N SER A 252 -10.88 -11.58 -1.02
CA SER A 252 -10.43 -12.95 -0.73
C SER A 252 -10.22 -13.81 -1.97
N ASP A 253 -10.70 -13.34 -3.12
CA ASP A 253 -10.56 -14.06 -4.38
C ASP A 253 -9.16 -14.07 -4.97
N TYR A 254 -8.27 -13.21 -4.49
CA TYR A 254 -6.90 -13.08 -5.02
C TYR A 254 -5.87 -12.64 -3.98
N MET A 255 -6.31 -12.38 -2.75
CA MET A 255 -5.48 -11.91 -1.66
C MET A 255 -5.83 -12.65 -0.38
N SER A 256 -4.83 -12.92 0.47
CA SER A 256 -5.05 -13.44 1.81
C SER A 256 -5.72 -12.39 2.69
N ARG A 257 -6.48 -12.84 3.68
CA ARG A 257 -7.08 -11.95 4.67
C ARG A 257 -6.04 -11.05 5.35
N GLY A 258 -4.89 -11.60 5.74
CA GLY A 258 -3.83 -10.84 6.41
C GLY A 258 -3.26 -9.71 5.54
N LEU A 259 -3.10 -9.94 4.23
CA LEU A 259 -2.65 -8.88 3.32
C LEU A 259 -3.74 -7.83 3.08
N ALA A 260 -5.01 -8.24 3.04
CA ALA A 260 -6.13 -7.31 2.93
C ALA A 260 -6.22 -6.40 4.18
N GLU A 261 -6.09 -6.98 5.37
CA GLU A 261 -6.02 -6.24 6.63
C GLU A 261 -4.85 -5.25 6.64
N TYR A 262 -3.66 -5.67 6.19
CA TYR A 262 -2.48 -4.79 6.11
C TYR A 262 -2.75 -3.51 5.30
N PHE A 263 -3.44 -3.60 4.16
CA PHE A 263 -3.71 -2.42 3.33
C PHE A 263 -4.90 -1.58 3.80
N TRP A 264 -5.92 -2.20 4.37
CA TRP A 264 -7.22 -1.57 4.58
C TRP A 264 -7.57 -1.26 6.03
N LYS A 265 -6.89 -1.87 7.01
CA LYS A 265 -7.21 -1.69 8.43
C LYS A 265 -7.24 -0.22 8.87
N GLU A 266 -6.27 0.57 8.42
CA GLU A 266 -6.11 2.00 8.74
C GLU A 266 -6.89 2.92 7.80
N ARG A 267 -7.40 2.39 6.68
CA ARG A 267 -8.18 3.13 5.69
C ARG A 267 -9.67 3.06 5.93
N LEU A 268 -10.10 2.26 6.90
CA LEU A 268 -11.50 1.99 7.16
C LEU A 268 -11.81 2.30 8.63
N ALA A 269 -12.88 3.04 8.88
CA ALA A 269 -13.50 3.19 10.19
C ALA A 269 -14.84 2.46 10.18
N GLU A 270 -15.05 1.59 11.16
CA GLU A 270 -16.31 0.86 11.33
C GLU A 270 -17.01 1.41 12.57
N THR A 271 -18.28 1.78 12.41
CA THR A 271 -19.12 2.38 13.47
C THR A 271 -20.50 1.76 13.42
N GLU A 272 -21.37 2.10 14.38
CA GLU A 272 -22.77 1.66 14.38
C GLU A 272 -23.55 2.15 13.14
N GLU A 273 -23.13 3.28 12.55
CA GLU A 273 -23.78 3.84 11.36
C GLU A 273 -23.33 3.19 10.05
N GLY A 274 -22.25 2.40 10.07
CA GLY A 274 -21.70 1.69 8.92
C GLY A 274 -20.18 1.82 8.78
N LEU A 275 -19.71 1.54 7.57
CA LEU A 275 -18.30 1.58 7.21
C LEU A 275 -17.94 2.90 6.50
N PHE A 276 -16.82 3.49 6.89
CA PHE A 276 -16.32 4.75 6.36
C PHE A 276 -14.92 4.57 5.78
N GLN A 277 -14.70 5.12 4.59
CA GLN A 277 -13.42 5.22 3.92
C GLN A 277 -12.67 6.47 4.40
N ILE A 278 -11.57 6.25 5.12
CA ILE A 278 -10.65 7.30 5.55
C ILE A 278 -9.75 7.68 4.36
N PRO A 279 -9.74 8.95 3.90
CA PRO A 279 -8.80 9.41 2.89
C PRO A 279 -7.37 9.36 3.46
N MET A 280 -6.45 8.72 2.74
CA MET A 280 -5.03 8.67 3.13
C MET A 280 -4.14 8.93 1.92
N ASP A 281 -3.13 9.78 2.10
CA ASP A 281 -2.15 10.14 1.06
C ASP A 281 -1.15 9.02 0.78
N LYS A 282 -0.95 8.12 1.76
CA LYS A 282 -0.08 6.96 1.56
C LYS A 282 -0.80 6.04 0.59
N ILE A 283 -0.30 5.89 -0.63
CA ILE A 283 -0.79 4.89 -1.56
C ILE A 283 0.17 3.70 -1.47
N PRO A 284 -0.32 2.44 -1.36
CA PRO A 284 0.57 1.30 -1.42
C PRO A 284 1.37 1.32 -2.72
N ALA A 285 2.59 0.82 -2.70
CA ALA A 285 3.36 0.69 -3.93
C ALA A 285 2.65 -0.27 -4.89
N TRP A 286 2.56 0.10 -6.17
CA TRP A 286 1.82 -0.64 -7.19
C TRP A 286 2.78 -1.39 -8.09
N PHE A 287 2.31 -2.53 -8.60
CA PHE A 287 3.00 -3.23 -9.67
C PHE A 287 2.83 -2.45 -10.99
N VAL A 288 3.91 -2.19 -11.72
CA VAL A 288 3.87 -1.50 -13.01
C VAL A 288 4.11 -2.51 -14.13
N GLN A 289 3.06 -2.88 -14.86
CA GLN A 289 3.13 -3.98 -15.84
C GLN A 289 4.14 -3.74 -16.98
N SER A 290 4.38 -2.48 -17.35
CA SER A 290 5.36 -2.14 -18.40
C SER A 290 6.81 -2.30 -17.95
N ASP A 291 7.05 -2.32 -16.64
CA ASP A 291 8.40 -2.28 -16.09
C ASP A 291 8.92 -3.71 -15.90
N PRO A 292 10.23 -3.95 -16.10
CA PRO A 292 10.81 -5.27 -15.91
C PRO A 292 10.53 -5.83 -14.51
N TYR A 293 10.19 -7.12 -14.44
CA TYR A 293 9.99 -7.86 -13.20
C TYR A 293 10.68 -9.22 -13.29
N GLN A 294 10.87 -9.85 -12.13
CA GLN A 294 11.41 -11.19 -12.00
C GLN A 294 10.47 -12.05 -11.17
N ILE A 295 10.22 -13.28 -11.60
CA ILE A 295 9.46 -14.27 -10.83
C ILE A 295 10.43 -15.35 -10.37
N LYS A 296 10.59 -15.47 -9.05
CA LYS A 296 11.43 -16.47 -8.39
C LYS A 296 10.54 -17.55 -7.78
N LYS A 297 10.76 -18.80 -8.16
CA LYS A 297 10.13 -19.95 -7.51
C LYS A 297 10.83 -20.21 -6.19
N ILE A 298 10.09 -20.23 -5.08
CA ILE A 298 10.63 -20.62 -3.77
C ILE A 298 10.40 -22.12 -3.55
N ASN A 299 9.20 -22.60 -3.85
CA ASN A 299 8.83 -24.01 -3.88
C ASN A 299 7.59 -24.21 -4.78
N ASP A 300 7.01 -25.41 -4.81
CA ASP A 300 5.84 -25.72 -5.65
C ASP A 300 4.56 -24.95 -5.27
N GLU A 301 4.50 -24.40 -4.07
CA GLU A 301 3.34 -23.72 -3.49
C GLU A 301 3.62 -22.26 -3.18
N THR A 302 4.82 -21.74 -3.46
CA THR A 302 5.24 -20.38 -3.12
C THR A 302 6.14 -19.78 -4.20
N TYR A 303 5.76 -18.59 -4.65
CA TYR A 303 6.51 -17.79 -5.61
C TYR A 303 6.67 -16.36 -5.11
N GLN A 304 7.71 -15.68 -5.59
CA GLN A 304 7.93 -14.26 -5.37
C GLN A 304 8.01 -13.52 -6.71
N LEU A 305 7.28 -12.42 -6.83
CA LEU A 305 7.41 -11.47 -7.93
C LEU A 305 8.14 -10.24 -7.39
N MET A 306 9.26 -9.91 -8.01
CA MET A 306 10.13 -8.81 -7.63
C MET A 306 10.15 -7.76 -8.74
N GLN A 307 9.99 -6.49 -8.39
CA GLN A 307 10.05 -5.39 -9.32
C GLN A 307 10.73 -4.18 -8.68
N THR A 308 11.67 -3.58 -9.42
CA THR A 308 12.25 -2.30 -9.02
C THR A 308 11.51 -1.18 -9.75
N ILE A 309 10.90 -0.27 -8.99
CA ILE A 309 10.28 0.94 -9.53
C ILE A 309 11.09 2.17 -9.12
N GLU A 310 11.16 3.18 -9.98
CA GLU A 310 11.78 4.46 -9.67
C GLU A 310 10.75 5.57 -9.87
N SER A 311 10.52 6.36 -8.82
CA SER A 311 9.59 7.48 -8.87
C SER A 311 10.24 8.75 -8.33
N GLY A 312 9.84 9.90 -8.86
CA GLY A 312 10.36 11.19 -8.37
C GLY A 312 9.99 11.49 -6.90
N MET A 313 8.94 10.86 -6.37
CA MET A 313 8.50 11.10 -4.98
C MET A 313 9.16 10.16 -3.96
N TYR A 314 9.32 8.88 -4.30
CA TYR A 314 9.79 7.86 -3.37
C TYR A 314 11.19 7.34 -3.69
N GLY A 315 11.82 7.83 -4.76
CA GLY A 315 13.09 7.31 -5.27
C GLY A 315 12.92 5.90 -5.83
N LYS A 316 13.97 5.09 -5.66
CA LYS A 316 14.01 3.69 -6.08
C LYS A 316 13.43 2.81 -4.99
N LEU A 317 12.37 2.06 -5.31
CA LEU A 317 11.74 1.08 -4.42
C LEU A 317 11.86 -0.32 -5.02
N ASN A 318 12.18 -1.30 -4.19
CA ASN A 318 12.15 -2.70 -4.57
C ASN A 318 10.90 -3.34 -3.98
N LEU A 319 9.98 -3.69 -4.87
CA LEU A 319 8.72 -4.34 -4.52
C LEU A 319 8.90 -5.85 -4.57
N THR A 320 8.42 -6.53 -3.54
CA THR A 320 8.35 -7.99 -3.49
C THR A 320 6.94 -8.40 -3.12
N PHE A 321 6.32 -9.20 -4.00
CA PHE A 321 5.01 -9.80 -3.78
C PHE A 321 5.20 -11.31 -3.58
N THR A 322 4.67 -11.85 -2.48
CA THR A 322 4.68 -13.30 -2.23
C THR A 322 3.31 -13.87 -2.59
N MET A 323 3.29 -14.91 -3.44
CA MET A 323 2.09 -15.66 -3.79
C MET A 323 2.19 -17.06 -3.24
N LYS A 324 1.16 -17.53 -2.53
CA LYS A 324 1.08 -18.88 -1.98
C LYS A 324 -0.15 -19.61 -2.50
N LYS A 325 -0.02 -20.91 -2.69
CA LYS A 325 -1.14 -21.78 -3.05
C LYS A 325 -1.82 -22.24 -1.77
N LEU A 326 -3.00 -21.71 -1.48
CA LEU A 326 -3.80 -22.02 -0.31
C LEU A 326 -5.10 -22.70 -0.78
N GLU A 327 -5.41 -23.87 -0.23
CA GLU A 327 -6.61 -24.65 -0.59
C GLU A 327 -6.75 -24.89 -2.11
N GLY A 328 -5.62 -25.05 -2.80
CA GLY A 328 -5.57 -25.26 -4.24
C GLY A 328 -5.67 -23.99 -5.10
N LYS A 329 -5.79 -22.81 -4.49
CA LYS A 329 -5.89 -21.51 -5.17
C LYS A 329 -4.67 -20.65 -4.90
N TRP A 330 -4.16 -19.98 -5.93
CA TRP A 330 -3.07 -19.00 -5.78
C TRP A 330 -3.62 -17.68 -5.23
N LEU A 331 -3.03 -17.18 -4.14
CA LEU A 331 -3.39 -15.93 -3.49
C LEU A 331 -2.13 -15.10 -3.17
N LEU A 332 -2.27 -13.78 -3.17
CA LEU A 332 -1.26 -12.86 -2.66
C LEU A 332 -1.26 -12.89 -1.14
N THR A 333 -0.13 -13.19 -0.52
CA THR A 333 -0.06 -13.33 0.95
C THR A 333 0.74 -12.23 1.62
N GLU A 334 1.76 -11.71 0.96
CA GLU A 334 2.65 -10.68 1.50
C GLU A 334 3.03 -9.69 0.40
N CYS A 335 3.28 -8.44 0.80
CA CYS A 335 3.81 -7.38 -0.06
C CYS A 335 4.79 -6.57 0.78
N SER A 336 5.99 -6.33 0.26
CA SER A 336 6.98 -5.44 0.87
C SER A 336 7.56 -4.48 -0.15
N ALA A 337 7.97 -3.31 0.33
CA ALA A 337 8.65 -2.29 -0.45
C ALA A 337 9.86 -1.82 0.35
N ASN A 338 11.06 -2.02 -0.20
CA ASN A 338 12.34 -1.71 0.43
C ASN A 338 13.14 -0.66 -0.34
#